data_AF-A0A2D8Y5M1-F1
#
_entry.id   AF-A0A2D8Y5M1-F1
#
_cell.length_a   1.000
_cell.length_b   1.000
_cell.length_c   1.000
_cell.angle_alpha   90.00
_cell.angle_beta   90.00
_cell.angle_gamma   90.00
#
_symmetry.space_group_name_H-M   'P 1'
#
loop_
_entity.id
_entity.type
_entity.pdbx_description
1 polymer ?
#
loop_
_entity_poly.entity_id
_entity_poly.type
_entity_poly.pdbx_seq_one_letter_code
_entity_poly.pdbx_strand_id
1 'polypeptide(L)'
;MKNSLSNLILFVFLILSCSGESNDDATDTNEPDKITPSNLTLSVEIVGLDSNNPSGDGSGVVRFTASANNAVNFSFRFGTGDSEESSSGSVEYTYTDAGTNTYNVNVLAYSSTNHFVSTSKTIEVYVTPPMDADLVKLLSGGSQKSWKVNAAYDAHFSNGDKQYKYSTWWEASAFSKSNAGFYDDKFIFKSDGTYIHETNGDVFGKANYLNQTFGNTGQPINSSNEIEKYSLANYQTTFSVSKENDENKLMFQDKGFVGFFVGQHEFTIECYDDNNLFVRTVDDQNRAWYIWLTDQEVSTTPSKDLYTNLIWQEEFNYNGKIDSNKWVYEVRNQWYNEELQATTDRLENVIVEDGKLKIIAKRESYNGKSFTSGRIKSNGKFDFTYGRVDIRAKLPGKKGTWPALWLLGSNYDDIDWPKCGEIDIMEHAGNRLNKIQGTVHHPDKHGSGDGGETNEYTNVSTAFNIYSVVWNEKAITFLVNDKPYHIVGNACALPFNWDFFLILNIAMGGTFGGSVPDSFVSDIMEVDYVRVYQ
;
A
#
# COMPACT_ATOMS: atom_id res chain seq x y z
N MET A 1 -13.92 45.36 11.56
CA MET A 1 -15.10 46.23 11.80
C MET A 1 -16.30 45.36 12.12
N LYS A 2 -16.57 45.15 13.41
CA LYS A 2 -17.89 45.09 14.08
C LYS A 2 -17.68 44.51 15.48
N ASN A 3 -18.01 45.34 16.46
CA ASN A 3 -17.91 45.13 17.91
C ASN A 3 -19.08 44.27 18.43
N SER A 4 -18.84 43.45 19.45
CA SER A 4 -19.77 43.23 20.57
C SER A 4 -18.97 42.75 21.79
N LEU A 5 -18.56 43.67 22.66
CA LEU A 5 -19.11 43.89 24.01
C LEU A 5 -18.98 42.68 24.96
N SER A 6 -17.92 42.76 25.76
CA SER A 6 -17.66 41.96 26.97
C SER A 6 -18.46 42.54 28.14
N ASN A 7 -19.23 41.72 28.84
CA ASN A 7 -19.88 42.07 30.10
C ASN A 7 -19.01 41.58 31.27
N LEU A 8 -18.22 42.51 31.80
CA LEU A 8 -17.45 42.37 33.03
C LEU A 8 -18.36 42.76 34.20
N ILE A 9 -18.83 41.80 34.99
CA ILE A 9 -19.53 42.08 36.26
C ILE A 9 -18.51 41.99 37.41
N LEU A 10 -18.20 43.17 37.94
CA LEU A 10 -17.31 43.45 39.06
C LEU A 10 -18.06 43.17 40.37
N PHE A 11 -17.65 42.15 41.14
CA PHE A 11 -18.17 41.93 42.49
C PHE A 11 -17.33 42.72 43.51
N VAL A 12 -18.01 43.65 44.18
CA VAL A 12 -17.48 44.59 45.16
C VAL A 12 -17.30 43.88 46.51
N PHE A 13 -16.09 43.96 47.07
CA PHE A 13 -15.79 43.65 48.46
C PHE A 13 -16.43 44.70 49.37
N LEU A 14 -17.32 44.29 50.28
CA LEU A 14 -17.70 45.09 51.44
C LEU A 14 -17.18 44.40 52.71
N ILE A 15 -16.22 45.06 53.35
CA ILE A 15 -15.72 44.73 54.69
C ILE A 15 -16.58 45.51 55.67
N LEU A 16 -17.27 44.83 56.58
CA LEU A 16 -17.85 45.42 57.78
C LEU A 16 -17.46 44.57 58.98
N SER A 17 -16.49 45.09 59.72
CA SER A 17 -16.18 44.71 61.09
C SER A 17 -17.21 45.33 62.02
N CYS A 18 -17.79 44.54 62.93
CA CYS A 18 -18.30 45.02 64.21
C CYS A 18 -18.26 43.89 65.25
N SER A 19 -17.51 44.14 66.32
CA SER A 19 -17.50 43.46 67.60
C SER A 19 -18.79 43.68 68.40
N GLY A 20 -19.20 42.71 69.23
CA GLY A 20 -20.14 42.93 70.33
C GLY A 20 -20.64 41.66 70.99
N GLU A 21 -20.12 41.33 72.17
CA GLU A 21 -20.71 40.38 73.12
C GLU A 21 -22.06 40.89 73.66
N SER A 22 -23.05 40.01 73.85
CA SER A 22 -23.64 39.70 75.16
C SER A 22 -24.97 38.91 75.04
N ASN A 23 -24.98 37.79 75.78
CA ASN A 23 -26.04 37.06 76.49
C ASN A 23 -27.46 36.89 75.89
N ASP A 24 -27.76 35.60 75.69
CA ASP A 24 -28.94 34.85 76.14
C ASP A 24 -30.32 35.49 75.96
N ASP A 25 -31.05 34.98 74.97
CA ASP A 25 -32.43 34.59 75.21
C ASP A 25 -32.69 33.22 74.58
N ALA A 26 -33.09 32.28 75.43
CA ALA A 26 -33.34 30.89 75.10
C ALA A 26 -34.64 30.76 74.30
N THR A 27 -34.51 30.36 73.03
CA THR A 27 -35.53 29.59 72.34
C THR A 27 -34.93 28.26 71.93
N ASP A 28 -35.43 27.20 72.56
CA ASP A 28 -35.22 25.80 72.19
C ASP A 28 -35.51 25.60 70.70
N THR A 29 -34.44 25.49 69.92
CA THR A 29 -34.43 24.71 68.70
C THR A 29 -33.34 23.68 68.89
N ASN A 30 -33.71 22.44 69.22
CA ASN A 30 -32.86 21.27 69.01
C ASN A 30 -32.35 21.31 67.55
N GLU A 31 -31.19 21.92 67.30
CA GLU A 31 -30.46 21.65 66.06
C GLU A 31 -30.19 20.15 66.05
N PRO A 32 -30.49 19.44 64.95
CA PRO A 32 -30.19 18.02 64.88
C PRO A 32 -28.69 17.82 65.13
N ASP A 33 -28.35 16.91 66.05
CA ASP A 33 -26.95 16.60 66.39
C ASP A 33 -26.12 16.43 65.12
N LYS A 34 -24.99 17.13 65.03
CA LYS A 34 -24.11 17.07 63.86
C LYS A 34 -23.57 15.65 63.67
N ILE A 35 -24.10 14.94 62.68
CA ILE A 35 -23.59 13.65 62.23
C ILE A 35 -22.58 13.89 61.11
N THR A 36 -21.30 13.58 61.33
CA THR A 36 -20.28 13.60 60.26
C THR A 36 -19.95 12.17 59.84
N PRO A 37 -20.04 11.82 58.54
CA PRO A 37 -19.68 10.48 58.09
C PRO A 37 -18.20 10.17 58.34
N SER A 38 -17.84 8.90 58.49
CA SER A 38 -16.46 8.48 58.76
C SER A 38 -16.11 7.17 58.03
N ASN A 39 -14.82 6.84 57.95
CA ASN A 39 -14.32 5.64 57.27
C ASN A 39 -14.76 5.54 55.81
N LEU A 40 -14.78 6.67 55.10
CA LEU A 40 -15.10 6.70 53.67
C LEU A 40 -14.05 5.91 52.88
N THR A 41 -14.52 4.90 52.17
CA THR A 41 -13.75 4.09 51.23
C THR A 41 -14.28 4.28 49.82
N LEU A 42 -13.39 4.16 48.83
CA LEU A 42 -13.72 4.19 47.40
C LEU A 42 -13.02 3.01 46.72
N SER A 43 -13.82 2.06 46.24
CA SER A 43 -13.40 0.99 45.35
C SER A 43 -13.69 1.36 43.90
N VAL A 44 -12.78 0.99 43.00
CA VAL A 44 -12.89 1.25 41.56
C VAL A 44 -12.54 -0.02 40.81
N GLU A 45 -13.46 -0.47 39.97
CA GLU A 45 -13.32 -1.61 39.07
C GLU A 45 -13.44 -1.09 37.64
N ILE A 46 -12.31 -1.06 36.92
CA ILE A 46 -12.29 -0.76 35.48
C ILE A 46 -12.62 -2.05 34.74
N VAL A 47 -13.65 -2.03 33.90
CA VAL A 47 -14.08 -3.22 33.18
C VAL A 47 -12.98 -3.69 32.24
N GLY A 48 -12.69 -5.00 32.29
CA GLY A 48 -11.66 -5.62 31.46
C GLY A 48 -10.21 -5.39 31.90
N LEU A 49 -9.97 -4.84 33.10
CA LEU A 49 -8.62 -4.64 33.61
C LEU A 49 -7.95 -5.98 33.98
N ASP A 50 -6.78 -6.23 33.38
CA ASP A 50 -5.91 -7.37 33.69
C ASP A 50 -4.43 -7.03 33.43
N SER A 51 -3.54 -8.03 33.44
CA SER A 51 -2.10 -7.82 33.23
C SER A 51 -1.73 -7.38 31.80
N ASN A 52 -2.59 -7.64 30.82
CA ASN A 52 -2.40 -7.27 29.42
C ASN A 52 -3.10 -5.92 29.10
N ASN A 53 -4.18 -5.61 29.83
CA ASN A 53 -5.01 -4.43 29.66
C ASN A 53 -5.03 -3.58 30.96
N PRO A 54 -3.92 -2.89 31.31
CA PRO A 54 -3.79 -2.21 32.59
C PRO A 54 -4.76 -1.03 32.78
N SER A 55 -5.40 -0.57 31.69
CA SER A 55 -6.37 0.54 31.68
C SER A 55 -7.77 0.13 31.22
N GLY A 56 -8.08 -1.18 31.22
CA GLY A 56 -9.38 -1.71 30.80
C GLY A 56 -9.43 -2.18 29.34
N ASP A 57 -10.56 -2.79 28.96
CA ASP A 57 -10.78 -3.40 27.63
C ASP A 57 -11.13 -2.42 26.50
N GLY A 58 -11.05 -1.11 26.75
CA GLY A 58 -11.41 -0.09 25.78
C GLY A 58 -12.89 0.29 25.77
N SER A 59 -13.75 -0.35 26.58
CA SER A 59 -15.16 0.03 26.72
C SER A 59 -15.36 1.37 27.43
N GLY A 60 -14.35 1.84 28.17
CA GLY A 60 -14.45 3.02 29.03
C GLY A 60 -15.32 2.82 30.27
N VAL A 61 -15.87 1.62 30.51
CA VAL A 61 -16.81 1.37 31.61
C VAL A 61 -16.06 1.19 32.93
N VAL A 62 -16.47 1.92 33.95
CA VAL A 62 -15.90 1.85 35.31
C VAL A 62 -17.01 1.77 36.34
N ARG A 63 -16.89 0.82 37.26
CA ARG A 63 -17.80 0.62 38.39
C ARG A 63 -17.17 1.19 39.66
N PHE A 64 -17.89 2.09 40.30
CA PHE A 64 -17.48 2.74 41.53
C PHE A 64 -18.33 2.23 42.68
N THR A 65 -17.69 1.95 43.81
CA THR A 65 -18.40 1.63 45.06
C THR A 65 -17.78 2.37 46.22
N ALA A 66 -18.58 3.14 46.94
CA ALA A 66 -18.20 3.89 48.12
C ALA A 66 -19.01 3.44 49.34
N SER A 67 -18.36 3.46 50.50
CA SER A 67 -18.99 3.15 51.78
C SER A 67 -18.41 4.04 52.86
N ALA A 68 -19.27 4.53 53.75
CA ALA A 68 -18.90 5.32 54.91
C ALA A 68 -19.92 5.10 56.04
N ASN A 69 -19.44 5.11 57.28
CA ASN A 69 -20.31 5.09 58.45
C ASN A 69 -21.13 6.38 58.50
N ASN A 70 -22.43 6.28 58.83
CA ASN A 70 -23.36 7.40 58.95
C ASN A 70 -23.57 8.22 57.67
N ALA A 71 -23.25 7.65 56.50
CA ALA A 71 -23.63 8.23 55.22
C ALA A 71 -25.00 7.73 54.78
N VAL A 72 -25.81 8.62 54.21
CA VAL A 72 -27.12 8.32 53.61
C VAL A 72 -27.12 8.52 52.09
N ASN A 73 -26.11 9.21 51.56
CA ASN A 73 -25.96 9.46 50.13
C ASN A 73 -24.49 9.70 49.76
N PHE A 74 -24.13 9.41 48.51
CA PHE A 74 -22.80 9.61 47.95
C PHE A 74 -22.87 10.41 46.66
N SER A 75 -22.00 11.40 46.49
CA SER A 75 -21.83 12.17 45.26
C SER A 75 -20.51 11.79 44.61
N PHE A 76 -20.57 11.11 43.47
CA PHE A 76 -19.42 10.73 42.66
C PHE A 76 -19.13 11.83 41.64
N ARG A 77 -17.88 12.25 41.52
CA ARG A 77 -17.40 13.21 40.52
C ARG A 77 -16.32 12.54 39.70
N PHE A 78 -16.54 12.38 38.40
CA PHE A 78 -15.77 11.45 37.57
C PHE A 78 -14.49 12.03 36.97
N GLY A 79 -14.20 13.31 37.22
CA GLY A 79 -13.02 14.00 36.67
C GLY A 79 -13.22 14.59 35.27
N THR A 80 -14.39 14.38 34.66
CA THR A 80 -14.82 14.99 33.37
C THR A 80 -15.60 16.30 33.55
N GLY A 81 -15.99 16.61 34.79
CA GLY A 81 -16.96 17.67 35.11
C GLY A 81 -18.33 17.13 35.48
N ASP A 82 -18.62 15.87 35.12
CA ASP A 82 -19.87 15.19 35.46
C ASP A 82 -19.87 14.65 36.90
N SER A 83 -21.08 14.52 37.45
CA SER A 83 -21.30 13.94 38.77
C SER A 83 -22.62 13.18 38.88
N GLU A 84 -22.65 12.17 39.73
CA GLU A 84 -23.84 11.36 40.00
C GLU A 84 -24.03 11.11 41.49
N GLU A 85 -25.29 11.16 41.94
CA GLU A 85 -25.67 10.88 43.32
C GLU A 85 -26.15 9.43 43.46
N SER A 86 -25.76 8.74 44.53
CA SER A 86 -26.14 7.36 44.80
C SER A 86 -26.36 7.10 46.28
N SER A 87 -27.59 6.72 46.64
CA SER A 87 -27.93 6.32 48.01
C SER A 87 -27.44 4.91 48.36
N SER A 88 -27.16 4.07 47.36
CA SER A 88 -26.59 2.73 47.56
C SER A 88 -25.08 2.74 47.73
N GLY A 89 -24.42 3.84 47.33
CA GLY A 89 -22.97 3.94 47.26
C GLY A 89 -22.36 3.27 46.04
N SER A 90 -23.14 2.87 45.04
CA SER A 90 -22.63 2.29 43.78
C SER A 90 -23.13 3.07 42.57
N VAL A 91 -22.24 3.31 41.60
CA VAL A 91 -22.54 3.90 40.28
C VAL A 91 -21.68 3.23 39.20
N GLU A 92 -22.17 3.19 37.97
CA GLU A 92 -21.42 2.77 36.77
C GLU A 92 -21.34 3.97 35.83
N TYR A 93 -20.14 4.29 35.36
CA TYR A 93 -19.90 5.43 34.48
C TYR A 93 -19.05 5.01 33.27
N THR A 94 -19.35 5.55 32.10
CA THR A 94 -18.63 5.26 30.85
C THR A 94 -17.86 6.49 30.39
N TYR A 95 -16.54 6.38 30.40
CA TYR A 95 -15.66 7.38 29.79
C TYR A 95 -15.69 7.23 28.26
N THR A 96 -15.76 8.36 27.55
CA THR A 96 -15.89 8.38 26.08
C THR A 96 -14.71 9.01 25.36
N ASP A 97 -13.78 9.65 26.08
CA ASP A 97 -12.60 10.26 25.47
C ASP A 97 -11.63 9.17 25.03
N ALA A 98 -11.45 9.07 23.71
CA ALA A 98 -10.62 8.06 23.06
C ALA A 98 -9.16 8.05 23.56
N GLY A 99 -8.56 6.87 23.54
CA GLY A 99 -7.22 6.64 24.04
C GLY A 99 -7.18 6.44 25.56
N THR A 100 -5.96 6.43 26.09
CA THR A 100 -5.72 6.23 27.52
C THR A 100 -5.66 7.59 28.22
N ASN A 101 -6.65 7.86 29.06
CA ASN A 101 -6.81 9.14 29.74
C ASN A 101 -6.80 8.96 31.26
N THR A 102 -6.22 9.95 31.96
CA THR A 102 -6.14 9.95 33.42
C THR A 102 -7.24 10.82 34.02
N TYR A 103 -8.00 10.27 34.96
CA TYR A 103 -9.10 10.96 35.63
C TYR A 103 -8.89 10.98 37.14
N ASN A 104 -9.19 12.11 37.77
CA ASN A 104 -9.23 12.22 39.23
C ASN A 104 -10.68 12.09 39.70
N VAL A 105 -11.03 10.91 40.21
CA VAL A 105 -12.38 10.62 40.71
C VAL A 105 -12.48 11.04 42.16
N ASN A 106 -13.46 11.87 42.49
CA ASN A 106 -13.73 12.33 43.85
C ASN A 106 -15.11 11.86 44.31
N VAL A 107 -15.21 11.28 45.50
CA VAL A 107 -16.50 10.91 46.09
C VAL A 107 -16.69 11.64 47.41
N LEU A 108 -17.90 12.18 47.61
CA LEU A 108 -18.34 12.82 48.84
C LEU A 108 -19.42 11.93 49.47
N ALA A 109 -19.29 11.60 50.75
CA ALA A 109 -20.32 10.88 51.49
C ALA A 109 -21.03 11.85 52.43
N TYR A 110 -22.36 11.97 52.32
CA TYR A 110 -23.19 12.89 53.09
C TYR A 110 -23.97 12.16 54.18
N SER A 111 -24.06 12.76 55.37
CA SER A 111 -24.97 12.32 56.43
C SER A 111 -26.38 12.89 56.24
N SER A 112 -27.31 12.41 57.07
CA SER A 112 -28.66 12.97 57.17
C SER A 112 -28.70 14.43 57.64
N THR A 113 -27.62 14.96 58.22
CA THR A 113 -27.48 16.37 58.62
C THR A 113 -26.66 17.20 57.62
N ASN A 114 -26.50 16.71 56.39
CA ASN A 114 -25.85 17.38 55.26
C ASN A 114 -24.35 17.74 55.50
N HIS A 115 -23.69 17.04 56.41
CA HIS A 115 -22.24 17.11 56.57
C HIS A 115 -21.58 16.00 55.76
N PHE A 116 -20.38 16.26 55.24
CA PHE A 116 -19.70 15.29 54.38
C PHE A 116 -18.23 15.09 54.73
N VAL A 117 -17.73 13.94 54.30
CA VAL A 117 -16.29 13.68 54.11
C VAL A 117 -16.06 13.30 52.66
N SER A 118 -14.86 13.53 52.15
CA SER A 118 -14.52 13.24 50.76
C SER A 118 -13.21 12.48 50.65
N THR A 119 -13.10 11.65 49.63
CA THR A 119 -11.84 11.04 49.21
C THR A 119 -11.71 11.10 47.69
N SER A 120 -10.50 10.95 47.17
CA SER A 120 -10.25 10.95 45.72
C SER A 120 -9.29 9.83 45.32
N LYS A 121 -9.42 9.36 44.09
CA LYS A 121 -8.55 8.35 43.49
C LYS A 121 -8.31 8.70 42.04
N THR A 122 -7.03 8.72 41.66
CA THR A 122 -6.63 8.82 40.25
C THR A 122 -6.77 7.45 39.59
N ILE A 123 -7.37 7.42 38.40
CA ILE A 123 -7.51 6.23 37.57
C ILE A 123 -7.08 6.53 36.15
N GLU A 124 -6.68 5.50 35.42
CA GLU A 124 -6.31 5.55 34.01
C GLU A 124 -7.27 4.63 33.26
N VAL A 125 -7.98 5.19 32.27
CA VAL A 125 -9.03 4.47 31.54
C VAL A 125 -8.73 4.56 30.04
N TYR A 126 -8.68 3.41 29.38
CA TYR A 126 -8.56 3.30 27.95
C TYR A 126 -9.94 3.21 27.31
N VAL A 127 -10.16 4.04 26.29
CA VAL A 127 -11.34 4.00 25.43
C VAL A 127 -10.88 3.74 24.00
N THR A 128 -11.40 2.69 23.37
CA THR A 128 -11.05 2.34 21.99
C THR A 128 -11.45 3.48 21.06
N PRO A 129 -10.51 4.05 20.28
CA PRO A 129 -10.84 5.06 19.29
C PRO A 129 -11.85 4.55 18.26
N PRO A 130 -12.79 5.39 17.79
CA PRO A 130 -13.69 4.99 16.72
C PRO A 130 -12.91 4.66 15.45
N MET A 131 -13.29 3.57 14.78
CA MET A 131 -12.68 3.19 13.51
C MET A 131 -13.08 4.17 12.40
N ASP A 132 -12.17 4.38 11.43
CA ASP A 132 -12.48 5.16 10.23
C ASP A 132 -13.60 4.47 9.43
N ALA A 133 -14.73 5.17 9.27
CA ALA A 133 -15.93 4.59 8.68
C ALA A 133 -15.76 4.17 7.21
N ASP A 134 -14.93 4.88 6.44
CA ASP A 134 -14.68 4.55 5.04
C ASP A 134 -13.82 3.28 4.93
N LEU A 135 -12.78 3.16 5.76
CA LEU A 135 -11.95 1.96 5.82
C LEU A 135 -12.72 0.74 6.35
N VAL A 136 -13.60 0.92 7.34
CA VAL A 136 -14.51 -0.14 7.79
C VAL A 136 -15.42 -0.58 6.65
N LYS A 137 -16.01 0.37 5.92
CA LYS A 137 -16.88 0.05 4.78
C LYS A 137 -16.12 -0.64 3.65
N LEU A 138 -14.90 -0.22 3.34
CA LEU A 138 -14.01 -0.87 2.37
C LEU A 138 -13.79 -2.34 2.74
N LEU A 139 -13.31 -2.58 3.97
CA LEU A 139 -12.94 -3.92 4.43
C LEU A 139 -14.13 -4.85 4.65
N SER A 140 -15.28 -4.33 5.08
CA SER A 140 -16.46 -5.12 5.47
C SER A 140 -17.60 -5.10 4.44
N GLY A 141 -17.52 -4.29 3.38
CA GLY A 141 -18.65 -4.09 2.45
C GLY A 141 -19.92 -3.54 3.12
N GLY A 142 -19.81 -2.95 4.32
CA GLY A 142 -20.94 -2.45 5.11
C GLY A 142 -21.57 -3.46 6.07
N SER A 143 -21.15 -4.72 6.07
CA SER A 143 -21.57 -5.73 7.08
C SER A 143 -20.49 -6.76 7.32
N GLN A 144 -20.23 -7.65 6.36
CA GLN A 144 -19.00 -8.43 6.28
C GLN A 144 -18.55 -8.62 4.83
N LYS A 145 -17.24 -8.70 4.63
CA LYS A 145 -16.62 -9.05 3.35
C LYS A 145 -15.42 -9.95 3.59
N SER A 146 -15.20 -10.88 2.66
CA SER A 146 -14.13 -11.87 2.70
C SER A 146 -13.10 -11.57 1.62
N TRP A 147 -11.83 -11.62 1.99
CA TRP A 147 -10.69 -11.37 1.13
C TRP A 147 -9.82 -12.62 1.02
N LYS A 148 -9.24 -12.84 -0.15
CA LYS A 148 -8.29 -13.93 -0.46
C LYS A 148 -7.04 -13.34 -1.11
N VAL A 149 -5.90 -14.03 -1.02
CA VAL A 149 -4.69 -13.64 -1.77
C VAL A 149 -4.97 -13.74 -3.27
N ASN A 150 -4.66 -12.69 -4.03
CA ASN A 150 -4.93 -12.64 -5.47
C ASN A 150 -3.83 -13.36 -6.29
N ALA A 151 -3.72 -14.68 -6.09
CA ALA A 151 -2.62 -15.53 -6.56
C ALA A 151 -2.47 -15.62 -8.09
N ALA A 152 -3.48 -15.19 -8.85
CA ALA A 152 -3.47 -15.25 -10.31
C ALA A 152 -2.53 -14.23 -10.94
N TYR A 153 -2.18 -13.17 -10.21
CA TYR A 153 -1.32 -12.10 -10.72
C TYR A 153 0.12 -12.28 -10.25
N ASP A 154 1.07 -11.86 -11.07
CA ASP A 154 2.46 -11.73 -10.62
C ASP A 154 2.55 -10.63 -9.56
N ALA A 155 3.57 -10.69 -8.70
CA ALA A 155 3.80 -9.80 -7.57
C ALA A 155 2.64 -9.71 -6.55
N HIS A 156 1.71 -10.68 -6.56
CA HIS A 156 0.64 -10.78 -5.55
C HIS A 156 1.18 -10.91 -4.12
N PHE A 157 2.41 -11.40 -3.98
CA PHE A 157 3.18 -11.47 -2.75
C PHE A 157 4.63 -11.07 -3.06
N SER A 158 5.16 -10.10 -2.33
CA SER A 158 6.47 -9.52 -2.63
C SER A 158 7.10 -8.90 -1.38
N ASN A 159 8.37 -8.49 -1.49
CA ASN A 159 9.04 -7.74 -0.44
C ASN A 159 9.97 -6.65 -1.01
N GLY A 160 10.38 -5.74 -0.12
CA GLY A 160 11.19 -4.59 -0.49
C GLY A 160 11.69 -3.80 0.71
N ASP A 161 12.33 -2.68 0.41
CA ASP A 161 12.77 -1.72 1.42
C ASP A 161 11.55 -1.05 2.06
N LYS A 162 11.58 -0.89 3.39
CA LYS A 162 10.47 -0.32 4.16
C LYS A 162 10.09 1.11 3.79
N GLN A 163 10.98 1.84 3.12
CA GLN A 163 10.74 3.24 2.75
C GLN A 163 9.73 3.39 1.60
N TYR A 164 9.52 2.33 0.81
CA TYR A 164 8.64 2.39 -0.34
C TYR A 164 7.26 1.81 -0.04
N LYS A 165 6.29 2.23 -0.85
CA LYS A 165 4.90 1.74 -0.83
C LYS A 165 4.64 0.70 -1.92
N TYR A 166 5.71 0.09 -2.43
CA TYR A 166 5.73 -0.90 -3.51
C TYR A 166 6.98 -1.80 -3.37
N SER A 167 7.00 -2.95 -4.03
CA SER A 167 8.11 -3.91 -3.91
C SER A 167 9.39 -3.44 -4.61
N THR A 168 10.54 -3.83 -4.07
CA THR A 168 11.85 -3.40 -4.62
C THR A 168 12.91 -4.49 -4.65
N TRP A 169 12.64 -5.66 -4.07
CA TRP A 169 13.64 -6.72 -3.89
C TRP A 169 13.23 -8.05 -4.49
N TRP A 170 11.98 -8.47 -4.30
CA TRP A 170 11.51 -9.76 -4.80
C TRP A 170 9.99 -9.82 -4.98
N GLU A 171 9.58 -10.44 -6.08
CA GLU A 171 8.20 -10.63 -6.50
C GLU A 171 7.91 -12.11 -6.75
N ALA A 172 6.81 -12.61 -6.19
CA ALA A 172 6.31 -13.93 -6.50
C ALA A 172 5.71 -13.96 -7.92
N SER A 173 6.04 -14.97 -8.72
CA SER A 173 5.24 -15.28 -9.91
C SER A 173 3.86 -15.81 -9.51
N ALA A 174 2.88 -15.61 -10.38
CA ALA A 174 1.52 -16.13 -10.23
C ALA A 174 1.55 -17.61 -9.83
N PHE A 175 0.73 -17.97 -8.83
CA PHE A 175 0.60 -19.32 -8.27
C PHE A 175 1.88 -19.99 -7.75
N SER A 176 3.02 -19.28 -7.65
CA SER A 176 4.30 -19.88 -7.23
C SER A 176 4.28 -20.43 -5.80
N LYS A 177 3.28 -20.07 -4.98
CA LYS A 177 3.08 -20.55 -3.61
C LYS A 177 1.91 -21.52 -3.44
N SER A 178 1.45 -22.18 -4.52
CA SER A 178 0.26 -23.06 -4.48
C SER A 178 0.39 -24.28 -3.56
N ASN A 179 1.62 -24.65 -3.19
CA ASN A 179 1.88 -25.75 -2.26
C ASN A 179 2.05 -25.28 -0.81
N ALA A 180 1.91 -23.99 -0.52
CA ALA A 180 1.92 -23.42 0.83
C ALA A 180 0.47 -23.20 1.33
N GLY A 181 0.29 -23.19 2.65
CA GLY A 181 -0.95 -22.79 3.33
C GLY A 181 -1.14 -21.29 3.28
N PHE A 182 -1.46 -20.78 2.09
CA PHE A 182 -1.39 -19.35 1.80
C PHE A 182 -2.50 -18.85 0.88
N TYR A 183 -2.95 -19.65 -0.10
CA TYR A 183 -3.90 -19.20 -1.13
C TYR A 183 -5.35 -19.62 -0.88
N ASP A 184 -5.58 -20.60 -0.02
CA ASP A 184 -6.91 -21.07 0.37
C ASP A 184 -7.48 -20.29 1.57
N ASP A 185 -6.63 -19.59 2.31
CA ASP A 185 -7.00 -18.73 3.44
C ASP A 185 -8.03 -17.66 3.06
N LYS A 186 -8.94 -17.37 4.00
CA LYS A 186 -9.84 -16.22 3.92
C LYS A 186 -9.69 -15.29 5.11
N PHE A 187 -9.62 -14.01 4.81
CA PHE A 187 -9.56 -12.90 5.76
C PHE A 187 -10.91 -12.18 5.76
N ILE A 188 -11.71 -12.34 6.81
CA ILE A 188 -13.08 -11.84 6.86
C ILE A 188 -13.16 -10.69 7.87
N PHE A 189 -13.60 -9.52 7.41
CA PHE A 189 -13.78 -8.34 8.23
C PHE A 189 -15.27 -8.03 8.37
N LYS A 190 -15.70 -7.77 9.61
CA LYS A 190 -17.07 -7.33 9.92
C LYS A 190 -17.09 -5.86 10.33
N SER A 191 -18.22 -5.20 10.09
CA SER A 191 -18.39 -3.77 10.40
C SER A 191 -18.35 -3.45 11.89
N ASP A 192 -18.51 -4.45 12.75
CA ASP A 192 -18.43 -4.33 14.22
C ASP A 192 -16.99 -4.45 14.77
N GLY A 193 -15.99 -4.57 13.89
CA GLY A 193 -14.58 -4.73 14.27
C GLY A 193 -14.15 -6.19 14.45
N THR A 194 -15.03 -7.17 14.23
CA THR A 194 -14.67 -8.58 14.26
C THR A 194 -13.82 -8.96 13.05
N TYR A 195 -12.72 -9.68 13.29
CA TYR A 195 -11.87 -10.29 12.29
C TYR A 195 -11.91 -11.82 12.40
N ILE A 196 -12.13 -12.53 11.29
CA ILE A 196 -12.06 -14.00 11.24
C ILE A 196 -11.01 -14.39 10.20
N HIS A 197 -10.09 -15.26 10.61
CA HIS A 197 -9.14 -15.89 9.70
C HIS A 197 -9.53 -17.37 9.54
N GLU A 198 -10.08 -17.71 8.36
CA GLU A 198 -10.28 -19.10 7.95
C GLU A 198 -8.97 -19.60 7.33
N THR A 199 -8.18 -20.33 8.10
CA THR A 199 -6.84 -20.84 7.72
C THR A 199 -6.90 -22.17 6.96
N ASN A 200 -8.07 -22.81 6.93
CA ASN A 200 -8.23 -24.17 6.40
C ASN A 200 -7.26 -25.23 7.00
N GLY A 201 -6.70 -24.93 8.17
CA GLY A 201 -5.82 -25.83 8.93
C GLY A 201 -4.34 -25.49 8.88
N ASP A 202 -3.88 -24.60 8.00
CA ASP A 202 -2.50 -24.12 8.00
C ASP A 202 -2.32 -22.66 7.56
N VAL A 203 -1.16 -22.08 7.84
CA VAL A 203 -0.77 -20.72 7.43
C VAL A 203 0.69 -20.69 6.98
N PHE A 204 1.10 -19.64 6.28
CA PHE A 204 2.47 -19.44 5.80
C PHE A 204 3.15 -18.26 6.52
N GLY A 205 4.40 -18.43 6.95
CA GLY A 205 5.13 -17.35 7.60
C GLY A 205 6.58 -17.69 7.95
N LYS A 206 7.27 -16.73 8.58
CA LYS A 206 8.60 -16.92 9.15
C LYS A 206 8.53 -17.78 10.41
N ALA A 207 9.38 -18.79 10.45
CA ALA A 207 9.34 -19.86 11.45
C ALA A 207 9.51 -19.35 12.89
N ASN A 208 10.42 -18.38 13.09
CA ASN A 208 10.67 -17.79 14.41
C ASN A 208 9.42 -17.10 14.97
N TYR A 209 8.73 -16.27 14.17
CA TYR A 209 7.55 -15.56 14.65
C TYR A 209 6.35 -16.46 14.81
N LEU A 210 6.14 -17.40 13.87
CA LEU A 210 5.08 -18.40 13.99
C LEU A 210 5.22 -19.19 15.30
N ASN A 211 6.41 -19.74 15.56
CA ASN A 211 6.65 -20.54 16.76
C ASN A 211 6.57 -19.72 18.06
N GLN A 212 7.01 -18.45 18.04
CA GLN A 212 6.92 -17.56 19.19
C GLN A 212 5.47 -17.17 19.49
N THR A 213 4.67 -16.91 18.46
CA THR A 213 3.32 -16.37 18.59
C THR A 213 2.30 -17.49 18.84
N PHE A 214 2.40 -18.60 18.12
CA PHE A 214 1.40 -19.67 18.12
C PHE A 214 1.88 -20.98 18.78
N GLY A 215 3.14 -21.03 19.23
CA GLY A 215 3.77 -22.22 19.78
C GLY A 215 4.46 -23.07 18.71
N ASN A 216 5.24 -24.06 19.13
CA ASN A 216 5.91 -24.94 18.16
C ASN A 216 5.04 -26.15 17.81
N THR A 217 4.73 -26.30 16.53
CA THR A 217 3.88 -27.39 16.01
C THR A 217 4.65 -28.46 15.21
N GLY A 218 5.99 -28.34 15.11
CA GLY A 218 6.88 -29.42 14.61
C GLY A 218 7.03 -29.55 13.09
N GLN A 219 6.48 -28.63 12.30
CA GLN A 219 6.61 -28.62 10.84
C GLN A 219 8.02 -28.24 10.39
N PRO A 220 8.45 -28.70 9.19
CA PRO A 220 9.77 -28.39 8.68
C PRO A 220 9.95 -26.89 8.43
N ILE A 221 11.17 -26.42 8.70
CA ILE A 221 11.62 -25.06 8.40
C ILE A 221 12.50 -25.11 7.15
N ASN A 222 12.17 -24.31 6.13
CA ASN A 222 12.93 -24.25 4.88
C ASN A 222 14.23 -23.42 5.05
N SER A 223 15.06 -23.34 3.99
CA SER A 223 16.32 -22.58 4.01
C SER A 223 16.15 -21.06 4.20
N SER A 224 14.93 -20.54 3.99
CA SER A 224 14.57 -19.13 4.17
C SER A 224 14.01 -18.82 5.56
N ASN A 225 14.10 -19.77 6.49
CA ASN A 225 13.53 -19.72 7.83
C ASN A 225 12.00 -19.52 7.81
N GLU A 226 11.32 -20.29 6.97
CA GLU A 226 9.86 -20.25 6.81
C GLU A 226 9.23 -21.60 7.07
N ILE A 227 7.97 -21.59 7.51
CA ILE A 227 7.11 -22.76 7.60
C ILE A 227 5.97 -22.55 6.62
N GLU A 228 5.94 -23.33 5.54
CA GLU A 228 4.97 -23.19 4.45
C GLU A 228 3.55 -23.68 4.80
N LYS A 229 3.43 -24.58 5.78
CA LYS A 229 2.16 -25.18 6.22
C LYS A 229 2.10 -25.26 7.74
N TYR A 230 2.21 -24.12 8.41
CA TYR A 230 2.17 -24.07 9.86
C TYR A 230 0.74 -24.37 10.32
N SER A 231 0.53 -25.45 11.07
CA SER A 231 -0.82 -25.87 11.47
C SER A 231 -1.43 -24.86 12.43
N LEU A 232 -2.52 -24.23 12.00
CA LEU A 232 -3.27 -23.26 12.76
C LEU A 232 -4.75 -23.47 12.46
N ALA A 233 -5.58 -23.59 13.50
CA ALA A 233 -7.02 -23.66 13.33
C ALA A 233 -7.61 -22.28 13.03
N ASN A 234 -8.79 -22.26 12.40
CA ASN A 234 -9.56 -21.03 12.22
C ASN A 234 -9.74 -20.32 13.56
N TYR A 235 -9.61 -19.00 13.55
CA TYR A 235 -9.76 -18.19 14.76
C TYR A 235 -10.47 -16.87 14.46
N GLN A 236 -10.96 -16.25 15.53
CA GLN A 236 -11.57 -14.93 15.52
C GLN A 236 -10.83 -14.04 16.51
N THR A 237 -10.60 -12.79 16.13
CA THR A 237 -10.13 -11.70 17.00
C THR A 237 -10.79 -10.39 16.54
N THR A 238 -10.21 -9.24 16.86
CA THR A 238 -10.70 -7.93 16.41
C THR A 238 -9.66 -7.20 15.57
N PHE A 239 -10.15 -6.27 14.76
CA PHE A 239 -9.32 -5.31 14.02
C PHE A 239 -9.80 -3.90 14.30
N SER A 240 -8.92 -2.94 14.04
CA SER A 240 -9.27 -1.52 13.98
C SER A 240 -8.61 -0.88 12.76
N VAL A 241 -9.20 0.20 12.27
CA VAL A 241 -8.68 0.97 11.16
C VAL A 241 -8.73 2.47 11.47
N SER A 242 -7.68 3.17 11.08
CA SER A 242 -7.53 4.61 11.29
C SER A 242 -6.81 5.26 10.11
N LYS A 243 -6.94 6.57 9.98
CA LYS A 243 -6.12 7.38 9.08
C LYS A 243 -5.13 8.18 9.92
N GLU A 244 -3.85 7.89 9.77
CA GLU A 244 -2.78 8.47 10.58
C GLU A 244 -1.62 8.90 9.68
N ASN A 245 -1.21 10.18 9.75
CA ASN A 245 -0.10 10.72 8.96
C ASN A 245 -0.20 10.40 7.44
N ASP A 246 -1.39 10.56 6.86
CA ASP A 246 -1.70 10.23 5.47
C ASP A 246 -1.52 8.74 5.10
N GLU A 247 -1.54 7.85 6.10
CA GLU A 247 -1.58 6.40 5.93
C GLU A 247 -2.91 5.82 6.42
N ASN A 248 -3.40 4.81 5.69
CA ASN A 248 -4.54 4.00 6.12
C ASN A 248 -4.00 2.83 6.95
N LYS A 249 -4.18 2.88 8.27
CA LYS A 249 -3.70 1.86 9.21
C LYS A 249 -4.73 0.76 9.38
N LEU A 250 -4.26 -0.48 9.42
CA LEU A 250 -5.01 -1.67 9.77
C LEU A 250 -4.28 -2.39 10.90
N MET A 251 -4.91 -2.43 12.07
CA MET A 251 -4.35 -3.02 13.27
C MET A 251 -5.17 -4.23 13.68
N PHE A 252 -4.51 -5.34 13.99
CA PHE A 252 -5.14 -6.51 14.59
C PHE A 252 -4.84 -6.57 16.08
N GLN A 253 -5.83 -6.99 16.86
CA GLN A 253 -5.60 -7.40 18.25
C GLN A 253 -5.14 -8.87 18.31
N ASP A 254 -4.63 -9.26 19.47
CA ASP A 254 -4.11 -10.61 19.75
C ASP A 254 -3.05 -11.05 18.72
N LYS A 255 -3.38 -12.07 17.93
CA LYS A 255 -2.49 -12.76 16.99
C LYS A 255 -2.96 -12.64 15.54
N GLY A 256 -3.84 -11.68 15.22
CA GLY A 256 -4.40 -11.51 13.87
C GLY A 256 -3.37 -11.00 12.86
N PHE A 257 -3.44 -11.48 11.63
CA PHE A 257 -2.59 -11.03 10.52
C PHE A 257 -3.23 -11.41 9.18
N VAL A 258 -2.68 -10.87 8.09
CA VAL A 258 -3.07 -11.20 6.71
C VAL A 258 -1.92 -11.86 5.97
N GLY A 259 -2.19 -13.01 5.36
CA GLY A 259 -1.28 -13.73 4.46
C GLY A 259 0.02 -14.21 5.11
N PHE A 260 1.18 -13.64 4.74
CA PHE A 260 2.47 -14.18 5.16
C PHE A 260 2.88 -13.61 6.52
N PHE A 261 2.92 -14.46 7.55
CA PHE A 261 3.17 -14.00 8.92
C PHE A 261 4.64 -13.66 9.17
N VAL A 262 4.88 -12.41 9.57
CA VAL A 262 6.22 -11.86 9.87
C VAL A 262 6.34 -11.32 11.30
N GLY A 263 5.46 -11.77 12.21
CA GLY A 263 5.47 -11.32 13.61
C GLY A 263 4.82 -9.96 13.84
N GLN A 264 4.12 -9.44 12.85
CA GLN A 264 3.49 -8.12 12.89
C GLN A 264 1.98 -8.24 12.86
N HIS A 265 1.34 -7.32 13.58
CA HIS A 265 -0.12 -7.15 13.66
C HIS A 265 -0.55 -5.76 13.15
N GLU A 266 0.41 -4.93 12.74
CA GLU A 266 0.21 -3.64 12.09
C GLU A 266 0.45 -3.74 10.58
N PHE A 267 -0.50 -3.20 9.83
CA PHE A 267 -0.49 -3.13 8.38
C PHE A 267 -0.87 -1.72 7.94
N THR A 268 -0.43 -1.35 6.74
CA THR A 268 -0.91 -0.19 6.00
C THR A 268 -1.65 -0.66 4.75
N ILE A 269 -2.76 -0.01 4.43
CA ILE A 269 -3.48 -0.17 3.16
C ILE A 269 -2.93 0.87 2.18
N GLU A 270 -2.09 0.41 1.25
CA GLU A 270 -1.35 1.28 0.31
C GLU A 270 -2.17 1.61 -0.94
N CYS A 271 -2.97 0.65 -1.41
CA CYS A 271 -3.85 0.79 -2.56
C CYS A 271 -5.13 0.01 -2.35
N TYR A 272 -6.23 0.51 -2.92
CA TYR A 272 -7.48 -0.22 -2.92
C TYR A 272 -8.44 0.30 -3.98
N ASP A 273 -9.34 -0.59 -4.37
CA ASP A 273 -10.62 -0.28 -5.01
C ASP A 273 -11.72 -1.09 -4.29
N ASP A 274 -12.91 -1.20 -4.87
CA ASP A 274 -14.02 -1.95 -4.25
C ASP A 274 -13.72 -3.45 -4.05
N ASN A 275 -12.83 -4.02 -4.86
CA ASN A 275 -12.59 -5.44 -5.02
C ASN A 275 -11.13 -5.89 -4.78
N ASN A 276 -10.18 -4.97 -4.68
CA ASN A 276 -8.77 -5.21 -4.50
C ASN A 276 -8.21 -4.42 -3.32
N LEU A 277 -7.30 -5.04 -2.58
CA LEU A 277 -6.60 -4.43 -1.46
C LEU A 277 -5.11 -4.74 -1.55
N PHE A 278 -4.27 -3.71 -1.51
CA PHE A 278 -2.82 -3.87 -1.39
C PHE A 278 -2.40 -3.49 0.02
N VAL A 279 -2.00 -4.49 0.80
CA VAL A 279 -1.56 -4.31 2.19
C VAL A 279 -0.05 -4.45 2.29
N ARG A 280 0.54 -3.66 3.19
CA ARG A 280 1.95 -3.71 3.53
C ARG A 280 2.13 -3.88 5.03
N THR A 281 3.14 -4.62 5.42
CA THR A 281 3.65 -4.67 6.81
C THR A 281 5.17 -4.66 6.82
N VAL A 282 5.80 -4.18 7.89
CA VAL A 282 7.26 -4.07 8.01
C VAL A 282 7.75 -4.93 9.17
N ASP A 283 8.64 -5.88 8.88
CA ASP A 283 9.18 -6.78 9.90
C ASP A 283 10.27 -6.11 10.77
N ASP A 284 10.73 -6.84 11.80
CA ASP A 284 11.75 -6.36 12.74
C ASP A 284 13.15 -6.16 12.12
N GLN A 285 13.33 -6.57 10.87
CA GLN A 285 14.54 -6.40 10.06
C GLN A 285 14.41 -5.26 9.07
N ASN A 286 13.37 -4.42 9.19
CA ASN A 286 13.08 -3.31 8.29
C ASN A 286 12.80 -3.74 6.84
N ARG A 287 12.30 -4.97 6.62
CA ARG A 287 11.80 -5.41 5.32
C ARG A 287 10.30 -5.18 5.26
N ALA A 288 9.85 -4.47 4.22
CA ALA A 288 8.44 -4.41 3.89
C ALA A 288 8.01 -5.67 3.14
N TRP A 289 6.83 -6.17 3.49
CA TRP A 289 6.15 -7.28 2.85
C TRP A 289 4.82 -6.79 2.32
N TYR A 290 4.51 -7.16 1.08
CA TYR A 290 3.35 -6.65 0.36
C TYR A 290 2.48 -7.79 -0.13
N ILE A 291 1.16 -7.62 -0.03
CA ILE A 291 0.18 -8.63 -0.42
C ILE A 291 -0.98 -7.96 -1.14
N TRP A 292 -1.32 -8.46 -2.32
CA TRP A 292 -2.57 -8.15 -2.99
C TRP A 292 -3.65 -9.15 -2.60
N LEU A 293 -4.76 -8.63 -2.11
CA LEU A 293 -5.97 -9.38 -1.83
C LEU A 293 -7.08 -9.01 -2.82
N THR A 294 -8.06 -9.91 -2.95
CA THR A 294 -9.30 -9.64 -3.66
C THR A 294 -10.51 -10.24 -2.92
N ASP A 295 -11.67 -9.60 -3.06
CA ASP A 295 -12.95 -10.15 -2.61
C ASP A 295 -13.69 -10.95 -3.68
N GLN A 296 -13.11 -11.03 -4.89
CA GLN A 296 -13.63 -11.80 -6.01
C GLN A 296 -13.06 -13.23 -6.01
N GLU A 297 -13.63 -14.08 -6.88
CA GLU A 297 -13.01 -15.37 -7.16
C GLU A 297 -11.67 -15.16 -7.86
N VAL A 298 -10.62 -15.82 -7.33
CA VAL A 298 -9.28 -15.77 -7.91
C VAL A 298 -9.32 -16.50 -9.24
N SER A 299 -8.94 -15.80 -10.31
CA SER A 299 -8.80 -16.40 -11.65
C SER A 299 -7.95 -17.67 -11.57
N THR A 300 -8.28 -18.71 -12.33
CA THR A 300 -7.40 -19.89 -12.48
C THR A 300 -6.35 -19.71 -13.58
N THR A 301 -6.48 -18.65 -14.37
CA THR A 301 -5.56 -18.29 -15.45
C THR A 301 -4.49 -17.34 -14.90
N PRO A 302 -3.19 -17.64 -15.09
CA PRO A 302 -2.12 -16.78 -14.59
C PRO A 302 -2.02 -15.48 -15.38
N SER A 303 -1.46 -14.45 -14.74
CA SER A 303 -1.27 -13.08 -15.25
C SER A 303 -0.90 -13.01 -16.73
N LYS A 304 0.14 -13.77 -17.12
CA LYS A 304 0.70 -13.79 -18.47
C LYS A 304 -0.27 -14.24 -19.58
N ASP A 305 -1.34 -14.94 -19.20
CA ASP A 305 -2.34 -15.53 -20.07
C ASP A 305 -3.73 -14.88 -19.89
N LEU A 306 -3.87 -13.83 -19.06
CA LEU A 306 -5.16 -13.17 -18.80
C LEU A 306 -5.67 -12.34 -19.98
N TYR A 307 -4.77 -11.61 -20.63
CA TYR A 307 -5.12 -10.68 -21.71
C TYR A 307 -5.16 -11.41 -23.04
N THR A 308 -6.37 -11.60 -23.58
CA THR A 308 -6.61 -12.38 -24.81
C THR A 308 -7.42 -11.62 -25.85
N ASN A 309 -8.12 -10.54 -25.46
CA ASN A 309 -8.92 -9.77 -26.39
C ASN A 309 -8.02 -8.77 -27.12
N LEU A 310 -7.76 -9.02 -28.41
CA LEU A 310 -6.97 -8.12 -29.25
C LEU A 310 -7.70 -6.78 -29.45
N ILE A 311 -7.11 -5.69 -28.97
CA ILE A 311 -7.69 -4.34 -29.06
C ILE A 311 -7.02 -3.46 -30.11
N TRP A 312 -5.76 -3.72 -30.44
CA TRP A 312 -5.00 -2.95 -31.41
C TRP A 312 -3.88 -3.80 -32.02
N GLN A 313 -3.61 -3.60 -33.31
CA GLN A 313 -2.52 -4.28 -33.99
C GLN A 313 -1.96 -3.49 -35.18
N GLU A 314 -0.71 -3.77 -35.49
CA GLU A 314 -0.07 -3.46 -36.77
C GLU A 314 0.65 -4.71 -37.29
N GLU A 315 0.25 -5.16 -38.48
CA GLU A 315 0.75 -6.38 -39.14
C GLU A 315 1.68 -6.08 -40.33
N PHE A 316 1.88 -4.79 -40.65
CA PHE A 316 2.81 -4.30 -41.66
C PHE A 316 2.61 -4.89 -43.07
N ASN A 317 1.37 -5.29 -43.39
CA ASN A 317 0.97 -5.92 -44.65
C ASN A 317 0.71 -4.89 -45.79
N TYR A 318 1.64 -3.97 -45.97
CA TYR A 318 1.64 -2.97 -47.05
C TYR A 318 3.07 -2.57 -47.42
N ASN A 319 3.25 -1.82 -48.50
CA ASN A 319 4.55 -1.33 -48.94
C ASN A 319 4.61 0.20 -48.89
N GLY A 320 5.70 0.76 -48.36
CA GLY A 320 5.97 2.20 -48.35
C GLY A 320 6.17 2.78 -46.95
N LYS A 321 5.60 3.98 -46.72
CA LYS A 321 5.67 4.68 -45.43
C LYS A 321 4.76 4.01 -44.40
N ILE A 322 5.04 4.22 -43.11
CA ILE A 322 4.18 3.76 -42.00
C ILE A 322 2.76 4.34 -42.12
N ASP A 323 1.76 3.62 -41.61
CA ASP A 323 0.38 4.11 -41.53
C ASP A 323 0.28 5.30 -40.56
N SER A 324 0.02 6.49 -41.11
CA SER A 324 -0.10 7.75 -40.35
C SER A 324 -1.32 7.80 -39.42
N ASN A 325 -2.25 6.86 -39.54
CA ASN A 325 -3.34 6.69 -38.58
C ASN A 325 -2.90 5.97 -37.30
N LYS A 326 -1.73 5.31 -37.32
CA LYS A 326 -1.21 4.50 -36.21
C LYS A 326 0.12 5.01 -35.67
N TRP A 327 0.94 5.60 -36.52
CA TRP A 327 2.30 5.97 -36.18
C TRP A 327 2.64 7.41 -36.58
N VAL A 328 3.55 7.99 -35.81
CA VAL A 328 4.16 9.30 -36.05
C VAL A 328 5.68 9.11 -36.08
N TYR A 329 6.35 9.73 -37.06
CA TYR A 329 7.81 9.82 -37.10
C TYR A 329 8.33 10.84 -36.08
N GLU A 330 9.33 10.49 -35.28
CA GLU A 330 10.06 11.46 -34.47
C GLU A 330 11.34 11.89 -35.19
N VAL A 331 11.26 12.99 -35.94
CA VAL A 331 12.38 13.53 -36.73
C VAL A 331 13.16 14.54 -35.89
N ARG A 332 14.40 14.20 -35.53
CA ARG A 332 15.27 15.03 -34.68
C ARG A 332 16.74 14.82 -35.05
N ASN A 333 17.55 15.87 -34.89
CA ASN A 333 19.00 15.80 -35.11
C ASN A 333 19.79 15.47 -33.83
N GLN A 334 19.17 15.53 -32.66
CA GLN A 334 19.83 15.25 -31.38
C GLN A 334 18.88 14.49 -30.46
N TRP A 335 19.46 13.55 -29.73
CA TRP A 335 18.80 12.70 -28.74
C TRP A 335 19.60 12.74 -27.43
N TYR A 336 19.04 12.15 -26.39
CA TYR A 336 19.65 12.06 -25.07
C TYR A 336 20.78 10.99 -25.07
N ASN A 337 21.28 10.61 -23.90
CA ASN A 337 22.14 9.43 -23.70
C ASN A 337 23.41 9.36 -24.59
N GLU A 338 23.93 10.52 -25.02
CA GLU A 338 25.10 10.63 -25.90
C GLU A 338 24.92 9.92 -27.28
N GLU A 339 23.68 9.79 -27.71
CA GLU A 339 23.32 9.14 -28.97
C GLU A 339 23.84 9.91 -30.21
N LEU A 340 24.28 9.16 -31.23
CA LEU A 340 25.03 9.69 -32.37
C LEU A 340 24.19 9.93 -33.63
N GLN A 341 22.98 9.39 -33.69
CA GLN A 341 22.12 9.44 -34.88
C GLN A 341 21.27 10.72 -34.96
N ALA A 342 20.93 11.09 -36.19
CA ALA A 342 19.70 11.83 -36.48
C ALA A 342 18.59 10.83 -36.86
N THR A 343 17.37 11.04 -36.38
CA THR A 343 16.21 10.23 -36.81
C THR A 343 15.48 10.95 -37.94
N THR A 344 15.07 10.20 -38.97
CA THR A 344 14.39 10.77 -40.16
C THR A 344 13.12 10.00 -40.52
N ASP A 345 12.28 10.60 -41.38
CA ASP A 345 11.08 10.00 -41.98
C ASP A 345 11.33 9.46 -43.40
N ARG A 346 12.61 9.37 -43.81
CA ARG A 346 13.01 8.87 -45.12
C ARG A 346 12.88 7.35 -45.20
N LEU A 347 12.55 6.86 -46.39
CA LEU A 347 12.42 5.42 -46.65
C LEU A 347 13.74 4.66 -46.46
N GLU A 348 14.88 5.35 -46.53
CA GLU A 348 16.19 4.79 -46.22
C GLU A 348 16.37 4.45 -44.74
N ASN A 349 15.53 4.98 -43.85
CA ASN A 349 15.60 4.77 -42.41
C ASN A 349 14.37 4.05 -41.85
N VAL A 350 13.19 4.25 -42.45
CA VAL A 350 11.96 3.59 -42.02
C VAL A 350 11.11 3.25 -43.24
N ILE A 351 10.92 1.97 -43.49
CA ILE A 351 10.12 1.46 -44.61
C ILE A 351 9.32 0.24 -44.17
N VAL A 352 8.11 0.11 -44.69
CA VAL A 352 7.33 -1.11 -44.61
C VAL A 352 7.43 -1.82 -45.95
N GLU A 353 7.91 -3.07 -45.94
CA GLU A 353 7.99 -3.92 -47.13
C GLU A 353 8.11 -5.40 -46.73
N ASP A 354 7.71 -6.31 -47.61
CA ASP A 354 7.76 -7.77 -47.39
C ASP A 354 7.02 -8.22 -46.10
N GLY A 355 5.92 -7.53 -45.78
CA GLY A 355 5.09 -7.77 -44.59
C GLY A 355 5.73 -7.33 -43.28
N LYS A 356 6.71 -6.41 -43.31
CA LYS A 356 7.47 -6.02 -42.11
C LYS A 356 7.78 -4.54 -42.10
N LEU A 357 7.82 -3.97 -40.90
CA LEU A 357 8.53 -2.71 -40.66
C LEU A 357 10.03 -2.97 -40.61
N LYS A 358 10.80 -2.15 -41.31
CA LYS A 358 12.27 -2.13 -41.26
C LYS A 358 12.70 -0.76 -40.74
N ILE A 359 13.31 -0.74 -39.54
CA ILE A 359 14.03 0.43 -39.03
C ILE A 359 15.51 0.21 -39.35
N ILE A 360 16.11 1.14 -40.09
CA ILE A 360 17.43 0.99 -40.70
C ILE A 360 18.34 2.09 -40.16
N ALA A 361 19.35 1.68 -39.39
CA ALA A 361 20.43 2.56 -38.96
C ALA A 361 21.53 2.56 -40.02
N LYS A 362 22.02 3.74 -40.41
CA LYS A 362 23.03 3.90 -41.48
C LYS A 362 24.12 4.87 -41.07
N ARG A 363 25.36 4.59 -41.47
CA ARG A 363 26.43 5.58 -41.47
C ARG A 363 26.29 6.44 -42.72
N GLU A 364 25.91 7.69 -42.53
CA GLU A 364 25.87 8.70 -43.58
C GLU A 364 26.01 10.10 -42.96
N SER A 365 26.56 11.03 -43.73
CA SER A 365 26.58 12.43 -43.29
C SER A 365 25.19 13.04 -43.51
N TYR A 366 24.53 13.44 -42.43
CA TYR A 366 23.20 14.04 -42.48
C TYR A 366 23.06 15.11 -41.40
N ASN A 367 22.82 16.36 -41.80
CA ASN A 367 22.64 17.49 -40.88
C ASN A 367 23.71 17.60 -39.77
N GLY A 368 24.98 17.35 -40.11
CA GLY A 368 26.08 17.40 -39.15
C GLY A 368 26.20 16.19 -38.21
N LYS A 369 25.38 15.14 -38.41
CA LYS A 369 25.52 13.82 -37.78
C LYS A 369 26.18 12.83 -38.74
N SER A 370 26.81 11.82 -38.14
CA SER A 370 27.52 10.73 -38.85
C SER A 370 26.66 9.49 -39.07
N PHE A 371 25.46 9.46 -38.47
CA PHE A 371 24.53 8.36 -38.55
C PHE A 371 23.10 8.87 -38.70
N THR A 372 22.29 8.09 -39.39
CA THR A 372 20.84 8.25 -39.45
C THR A 372 20.15 6.98 -38.97
N SER A 373 18.94 7.11 -38.47
CA SER A 373 18.10 6.00 -38.05
C SER A 373 16.61 6.38 -38.12
N GLY A 374 15.75 5.48 -37.65
CA GLY A 374 14.32 5.70 -37.49
C GLY A 374 13.87 5.65 -36.03
N ARG A 375 12.88 6.47 -35.71
CA ARG A 375 12.11 6.39 -34.46
C ARG A 375 10.66 6.73 -34.76
N ILE A 376 9.77 5.83 -34.37
CA ILE A 376 8.32 6.00 -34.55
C ILE A 376 7.62 5.83 -33.21
N LYS A 377 6.51 6.54 -33.03
CA LYS A 377 5.67 6.43 -31.83
C LYS A 377 4.18 6.36 -32.16
N SER A 378 3.40 5.72 -31.29
CA SER A 378 1.93 5.67 -31.41
C SER A 378 1.21 6.82 -30.69
N ASN A 379 1.93 7.72 -30.03
CA ASN A 379 1.35 8.82 -29.26
C ASN A 379 0.34 9.65 -30.07
N GLY A 380 -0.85 9.87 -29.50
CA GLY A 380 -1.95 10.59 -30.15
C GLY A 380 -2.62 9.81 -31.28
N LYS A 381 -2.28 8.53 -31.44
CA LYS A 381 -2.88 7.56 -32.38
C LYS A 381 -3.43 6.36 -31.64
N PHE A 382 -2.64 5.84 -30.70
CA PHE A 382 -2.99 4.77 -29.80
C PHE A 382 -2.19 4.92 -28.50
N ASP A 383 -2.93 5.17 -27.43
CA ASP A 383 -2.47 5.30 -26.06
C ASP A 383 -3.37 4.37 -25.22
N PHE A 384 -2.81 3.64 -24.25
CA PHE A 384 -3.55 2.61 -23.50
C PHE A 384 -2.98 2.42 -22.10
N THR A 385 -3.82 2.00 -21.16
CA THR A 385 -3.43 1.60 -19.81
C THR A 385 -3.67 0.10 -19.64
N TYR A 386 -2.65 -0.62 -19.17
CA TYR A 386 -2.66 -2.08 -18.93
C TYR A 386 -2.92 -2.94 -20.19
N GLY A 387 -2.58 -4.21 -20.08
CA GLY A 387 -2.76 -5.21 -21.14
C GLY A 387 -1.51 -6.04 -21.37
N ARG A 388 -1.52 -6.79 -22.47
CA ARG A 388 -0.35 -7.49 -22.99
C ARG A 388 0.07 -6.86 -24.30
N VAL A 389 1.35 -6.54 -24.44
CA VAL A 389 1.94 -6.15 -25.72
C VAL A 389 2.81 -7.28 -26.21
N ASP A 390 2.63 -7.70 -27.46
CA ASP A 390 3.51 -8.64 -28.16
C ASP A 390 4.12 -7.96 -29.38
N ILE A 391 5.45 -7.92 -29.44
CA ILE A 391 6.20 -7.39 -30.59
C ILE A 391 7.09 -8.50 -31.14
N ARG A 392 6.80 -8.95 -32.36
CA ARG A 392 7.62 -9.98 -33.01
C ARG A 392 8.69 -9.31 -33.86
N ALA A 393 9.94 -9.37 -33.42
CA ALA A 393 11.05 -8.66 -34.06
C ALA A 393 12.32 -9.50 -34.21
N LYS A 394 13.15 -9.14 -35.19
CA LYS A 394 14.54 -9.59 -35.38
C LYS A 394 15.43 -8.36 -35.24
N LEU A 395 16.38 -8.42 -34.32
CA LEU A 395 17.16 -7.26 -33.89
C LEU A 395 18.43 -7.05 -34.75
N PRO A 396 18.98 -5.83 -34.84
CA PRO A 396 20.33 -5.62 -35.35
C PRO A 396 21.37 -6.32 -34.47
N GLY A 397 22.48 -6.72 -35.08
CA GLY A 397 23.55 -7.48 -34.39
C GLY A 397 24.90 -6.79 -34.36
N LYS A 398 25.08 -5.67 -35.08
CA LYS A 398 26.38 -4.99 -35.22
C LYS A 398 26.67 -4.10 -34.00
N LYS A 399 27.93 -4.08 -33.58
CA LYS A 399 28.41 -3.19 -32.50
C LYS A 399 28.04 -1.73 -32.78
N GLY A 400 27.59 -1.03 -31.74
CA GLY A 400 27.14 0.35 -31.81
C GLY A 400 25.63 0.52 -32.01
N THR A 401 24.87 -0.52 -32.35
CA THR A 401 23.40 -0.43 -32.42
C THR A 401 22.77 -0.61 -31.05
N TRP A 402 21.72 0.16 -30.77
CA TRP A 402 20.86 0.05 -29.60
C TRP A 402 19.39 0.06 -30.04
N PRO A 403 18.84 -1.08 -30.46
CA PRO A 403 17.41 -1.24 -30.70
C PRO A 403 16.62 -1.19 -29.38
N ALA A 404 15.47 -0.50 -29.40
CA ALA A 404 14.55 -0.43 -28.28
C ALA A 404 13.10 -0.60 -28.74
N LEU A 405 12.33 -1.36 -27.96
CA LEU A 405 10.88 -1.52 -28.04
C LEU A 405 10.33 -1.17 -26.66
N TRP A 406 9.60 -0.07 -26.54
CA TRP A 406 9.34 0.51 -25.22
C TRP A 406 8.08 1.37 -25.23
N LEU A 407 7.68 1.78 -24.03
CA LEU A 407 6.54 2.64 -23.80
C LEU A 407 6.93 3.84 -22.96
N LEU A 408 6.25 4.97 -23.17
CA LEU A 408 6.37 6.17 -22.36
C LEU A 408 4.98 6.65 -21.93
N GLY A 409 4.87 7.22 -20.73
CA GLY A 409 3.64 7.84 -20.26
C GLY A 409 3.15 8.93 -21.21
N SER A 410 1.87 8.87 -21.60
CA SER A 410 1.27 9.76 -22.60
C SER A 410 1.16 11.21 -22.12
N ASN A 411 1.31 11.42 -20.81
CA ASN A 411 1.37 12.71 -20.14
C ASN A 411 2.78 13.33 -20.12
N TYR A 412 3.75 12.79 -20.86
CA TYR A 412 5.15 13.27 -20.88
C TYR A 412 5.33 14.75 -21.25
N ASP A 413 4.38 15.35 -21.97
CA ASP A 413 4.42 16.78 -22.31
C ASP A 413 4.10 17.68 -21.10
N ASP A 414 3.36 17.17 -20.11
CA ASP A 414 2.98 17.87 -18.87
C ASP A 414 3.79 17.40 -17.64
N ILE A 415 4.28 16.15 -17.68
CA ILE A 415 5.00 15.50 -16.60
C ILE A 415 6.36 15.04 -17.12
N ASP A 416 7.43 15.75 -16.75
CA ASP A 416 8.79 15.42 -17.18
C ASP A 416 9.21 14.00 -16.78
N TRP A 417 10.02 13.37 -17.64
CA TRP A 417 10.72 12.14 -17.31
C TRP A 417 11.64 12.33 -16.08
N PRO A 418 11.72 11.37 -15.14
CA PRO A 418 11.12 10.03 -15.15
C PRO A 418 9.72 9.96 -14.51
N LYS A 419 9.08 11.09 -14.19
CA LYS A 419 7.79 11.11 -13.48
C LYS A 419 6.64 10.62 -14.34
N CYS A 420 6.71 10.75 -15.67
CA CYS A 420 5.71 10.17 -16.58
C CYS A 420 5.78 8.65 -16.67
N GLY A 421 6.88 8.03 -16.22
CA GLY A 421 7.12 6.60 -16.32
C GLY A 421 7.53 6.13 -17.72
N GLU A 422 8.35 5.09 -17.74
CA GLU A 422 8.86 4.42 -18.95
C GLU A 422 8.90 2.91 -18.71
N ILE A 423 8.50 2.13 -19.71
CA ILE A 423 8.53 0.66 -19.69
C ILE A 423 9.27 0.18 -20.94
N ASP A 424 10.49 -0.28 -20.76
CA ASP A 424 11.31 -0.87 -21.82
C ASP A 424 11.00 -2.36 -21.94
N ILE A 425 10.11 -2.73 -22.87
CA ILE A 425 9.78 -4.13 -23.14
C ILE A 425 11.04 -4.90 -23.54
N MET A 426 11.88 -4.26 -24.37
CA MET A 426 13.10 -4.84 -24.89
C MET A 426 14.10 -3.73 -25.20
N GLU A 427 15.24 -3.78 -24.52
CA GLU A 427 16.47 -3.16 -24.97
C GLU A 427 17.51 -4.23 -25.28
N HIS A 428 18.32 -3.95 -26.30
CA HIS A 428 19.45 -4.76 -26.68
C HIS A 428 20.57 -3.84 -27.20
N ALA A 429 21.81 -4.28 -27.10
CA ALA A 429 22.93 -3.57 -27.69
C ALA A 429 23.85 -4.53 -28.45
N GLY A 430 24.35 -4.12 -29.62
CA GLY A 430 25.20 -4.96 -30.46
C GLY A 430 26.56 -5.31 -29.84
N ASN A 431 27.01 -4.54 -28.84
CA ASN A 431 28.17 -4.87 -27.98
C ASN A 431 27.83 -5.86 -26.86
N ARG A 432 26.54 -6.14 -26.62
CA ARG A 432 25.97 -7.07 -25.64
C ARG A 432 25.07 -8.09 -26.35
N LEU A 433 25.58 -8.69 -27.43
CA LEU A 433 24.80 -9.62 -28.26
C LEU A 433 24.10 -10.68 -27.40
N ASN A 434 22.83 -10.98 -27.70
CA ASN A 434 22.00 -11.98 -27.02
C ASN A 434 21.58 -11.67 -25.58
N LYS A 435 21.96 -10.51 -25.02
CA LYS A 435 21.46 -10.05 -23.72
C LYS A 435 20.27 -9.13 -23.91
N ILE A 436 19.08 -9.63 -23.59
CA ILE A 436 17.85 -8.85 -23.64
C ILE A 436 17.58 -8.26 -22.27
N GLN A 437 17.31 -6.97 -22.23
CA GLN A 437 17.00 -6.22 -21.01
C GLN A 437 15.53 -5.76 -21.06
N GLY A 438 14.82 -5.93 -19.95
CA GLY A 438 13.52 -5.30 -19.71
C GLY A 438 13.61 -4.43 -18.48
N THR A 439 13.15 -3.20 -18.57
CA THR A 439 13.38 -2.17 -17.53
C THR A 439 12.12 -1.34 -17.33
N VAL A 440 11.92 -0.84 -16.11
CA VAL A 440 11.06 0.33 -15.91
C VAL A 440 11.85 1.49 -15.32
N HIS A 441 11.46 2.71 -15.69
CA HIS A 441 12.00 3.93 -15.10
C HIS A 441 10.90 4.76 -14.45
N HIS A 442 11.15 5.19 -13.22
CA HIS A 442 10.26 6.02 -12.41
C HIS A 442 11.09 6.91 -11.46
N PRO A 443 10.49 7.88 -10.73
CA PRO A 443 11.23 8.85 -9.92
C PRO A 443 12.27 8.26 -8.97
N ASP A 444 11.91 7.18 -8.28
CA ASP A 444 12.78 6.53 -7.29
C ASP A 444 13.82 5.60 -7.91
N LYS A 445 13.63 5.19 -9.18
CA LYS A 445 14.53 4.28 -9.89
C LYS A 445 14.57 4.61 -11.38
N HIS A 446 15.54 5.46 -11.75
CA HIS A 446 15.79 5.90 -13.13
C HIS A 446 17.30 5.85 -13.46
N GLY A 447 17.68 6.04 -14.72
CA GLY A 447 19.05 5.79 -15.18
C GLY A 447 19.27 4.31 -15.45
N SER A 448 19.73 3.52 -14.47
CA SER A 448 19.79 2.05 -14.62
C SER A 448 18.41 1.40 -14.53
N GLY A 449 17.42 2.08 -13.94
CA GLY A 449 16.04 1.59 -13.82
C GLY A 449 15.86 0.35 -12.95
N ASP A 450 14.63 -0.14 -12.87
CA ASP A 450 14.32 -1.47 -12.31
C ASP A 450 14.37 -2.53 -13.42
N GLY A 451 15.58 -2.98 -13.72
CA GLY A 451 15.87 -3.83 -14.87
C GLY A 451 16.18 -5.27 -14.52
N GLY A 452 15.73 -6.18 -15.38
CA GLY A 452 16.14 -7.58 -15.43
C GLY A 452 16.72 -7.93 -16.80
N GLU A 453 17.59 -8.94 -16.85
CA GLU A 453 18.23 -9.39 -18.08
C GLU A 453 18.13 -10.90 -18.28
N THR A 454 17.98 -11.32 -19.53
CA THR A 454 18.10 -12.72 -19.95
C THR A 454 19.12 -12.87 -21.09
N ASN A 455 19.85 -13.98 -21.08
CA ASN A 455 20.84 -14.34 -22.11
C ASN A 455 20.59 -15.74 -22.71
N GLU A 456 19.38 -16.27 -22.55
CA GLU A 456 19.04 -17.63 -22.99
C GLU A 456 18.89 -17.77 -24.52
N TYR A 457 18.74 -16.65 -25.25
CA TYR A 457 18.46 -16.63 -26.68
C TYR A 457 19.71 -16.30 -27.49
N THR A 458 20.16 -17.20 -28.37
CA THR A 458 21.41 -17.03 -29.13
C THR A 458 21.25 -16.50 -30.55
N ASN A 459 20.00 -16.24 -30.96
CA ASN A 459 19.60 -15.96 -32.34
C ASN A 459 18.83 -14.65 -32.50
N VAL A 460 18.93 -13.70 -31.56
CA VAL A 460 18.12 -12.47 -31.56
C VAL A 460 18.31 -11.62 -32.81
N SER A 461 19.46 -11.73 -33.47
CA SER A 461 19.78 -11.03 -34.73
C SER A 461 19.63 -11.87 -36.00
N THR A 462 19.35 -13.17 -35.86
CA THR A 462 19.25 -14.10 -37.00
C THR A 462 17.86 -14.72 -37.14
N ALA A 463 17.02 -14.62 -36.13
CA ALA A 463 15.65 -15.11 -36.12
C ALA A 463 14.70 -14.13 -35.42
N PHE A 464 13.42 -14.21 -35.77
CA PHE A 464 12.37 -13.49 -35.06
C PHE A 464 12.13 -14.10 -33.68
N ASN A 465 12.00 -13.24 -32.68
CA ASN A 465 11.54 -13.57 -31.34
C ASN A 465 10.33 -12.69 -31.01
N ILE A 466 9.52 -13.13 -30.06
CA ILE A 466 8.39 -12.35 -29.53
C ILE A 466 8.86 -11.72 -28.22
N TYR A 467 8.89 -10.40 -28.17
CA TYR A 467 9.18 -9.62 -26.98
C TYR A 467 7.85 -9.11 -26.42
N SER A 468 7.60 -9.40 -25.15
CA SER A 468 6.30 -9.11 -24.55
C SER A 468 6.41 -8.45 -23.19
N VAL A 469 5.44 -7.61 -22.89
CA VAL A 469 5.15 -7.15 -21.53
C VAL A 469 3.70 -7.46 -21.19
N VAL A 470 3.48 -8.00 -19.99
CA VAL A 470 2.16 -8.16 -19.39
C VAL A 470 2.09 -7.14 -18.26
N TRP A 471 1.25 -6.13 -18.42
CA TRP A 471 1.15 -4.97 -17.54
C TRP A 471 -0.25 -4.87 -16.97
N ASN A 472 -0.35 -4.81 -15.64
CA ASN A 472 -1.60 -4.59 -14.93
C ASN A 472 -1.34 -3.75 -13.67
N GLU A 473 -2.39 -3.49 -12.91
CA GLU A 473 -2.35 -2.73 -11.66
C GLU A 473 -1.43 -3.34 -10.57
N LYS A 474 -1.14 -4.65 -10.65
CA LYS A 474 -0.35 -5.39 -9.65
C LYS A 474 1.10 -5.62 -10.07
N ALA A 475 1.37 -5.79 -11.36
CA ALA A 475 2.70 -6.12 -11.86
C ALA A 475 2.95 -5.73 -13.32
N ILE A 476 4.23 -5.65 -13.66
CA ILE A 476 4.77 -5.54 -15.01
C ILE A 476 5.73 -6.73 -15.20
N THR A 477 5.34 -7.68 -16.06
CA THR A 477 6.10 -8.91 -16.32
C THR A 477 6.66 -8.89 -17.73
N PHE A 478 7.97 -9.05 -17.85
CA PHE A 478 8.70 -9.05 -19.12
C PHE A 478 8.97 -10.48 -19.59
N LEU A 479 8.70 -10.73 -20.88
CA LEU A 479 8.83 -12.06 -21.47
C LEU A 479 9.55 -12.00 -22.82
N VAL A 480 10.24 -13.10 -23.13
CA VAL A 480 10.68 -13.41 -24.49
C VAL A 480 10.15 -14.78 -24.85
N ASN A 481 9.49 -14.93 -26.00
CA ASN A 481 8.90 -16.19 -26.48
C ASN A 481 8.05 -16.89 -25.40
N ASP A 482 7.13 -16.14 -24.77
CA ASP A 482 6.24 -16.56 -23.68
C ASP A 482 6.93 -17.02 -22.37
N LYS A 483 8.25 -16.85 -22.25
CA LYS A 483 9.00 -17.13 -21.02
C LYS A 483 9.29 -15.85 -20.24
N PRO A 484 8.73 -15.69 -19.02
CA PRO A 484 9.04 -14.54 -18.18
C PRO A 484 10.49 -14.60 -17.67
N TYR A 485 11.14 -13.44 -17.59
CA TYR A 485 12.51 -13.32 -17.04
C TYR A 485 12.68 -12.16 -16.05
N HIS A 486 11.72 -11.24 -15.96
CA HIS A 486 11.72 -10.14 -15.00
C HIS A 486 10.29 -9.77 -14.61
N ILE A 487 10.08 -9.44 -13.33
CA ILE A 487 8.80 -8.99 -12.77
C ILE A 487 9.09 -7.75 -11.94
N VAL A 488 8.31 -6.70 -12.14
CA VAL A 488 8.29 -5.52 -11.27
C VAL A 488 6.92 -5.41 -10.64
N GLY A 489 6.86 -5.31 -9.31
CA GLY A 489 5.59 -5.07 -8.60
C GLY A 489 5.08 -3.66 -8.87
N ASN A 490 3.83 -3.55 -9.33
CA ASN A 490 3.16 -2.28 -9.55
C ASN A 490 2.32 -1.89 -8.33
N ALA A 491 2.10 -0.58 -8.17
CA ALA A 491 1.28 0.00 -7.11
C ALA A 491 0.82 1.41 -7.53
N CYS A 492 -0.17 1.97 -6.83
CA CYS A 492 -0.69 3.32 -7.08
C CYS A 492 0.35 4.43 -6.90
N ALA A 493 1.40 4.17 -6.12
CA ALA A 493 2.50 5.11 -5.93
C ALA A 493 3.40 5.24 -7.18
N LEU A 494 3.29 4.31 -8.13
CA LEU A 494 4.11 4.28 -9.35
C LEU A 494 3.36 4.89 -10.55
N PRO A 495 4.09 5.46 -11.53
CA PRO A 495 3.49 6.11 -12.70
C PRO A 495 2.94 5.13 -13.75
N PHE A 496 2.89 3.83 -13.45
CA PHE A 496 2.45 2.79 -14.39
C PHE A 496 0.95 2.50 -14.28
N ASN A 497 0.16 3.56 -14.03
CA ASN A 497 -1.30 3.51 -13.87
C ASN A 497 -2.00 4.57 -14.74
N TRP A 498 -1.29 5.10 -15.73
CA TRP A 498 -1.77 6.07 -16.72
C TRP A 498 -1.68 5.49 -18.12
N ASP A 499 -2.19 6.20 -19.12
CA ASP A 499 -2.06 5.79 -20.51
C ASP A 499 -0.61 5.91 -20.97
N PHE A 500 -0.12 4.88 -21.65
CA PHE A 500 1.20 4.83 -22.28
C PHE A 500 1.06 4.64 -23.80
N PHE A 501 2.09 5.05 -24.54
CA PHE A 501 2.19 4.82 -25.98
C PHE A 501 3.47 4.08 -26.35
N LEU A 502 3.45 3.40 -27.49
CA LEU A 502 4.56 2.58 -28.00
C LEU A 502 5.59 3.42 -28.73
N ILE A 503 6.86 3.04 -28.61
CA ILE A 503 8.01 3.60 -29.33
C ILE A 503 8.88 2.46 -29.87
N LEU A 504 9.29 2.58 -31.13
CA LEU A 504 10.24 1.67 -31.77
C LEU A 504 11.37 2.49 -32.40
N ASN A 505 12.62 2.15 -32.08
CA ASN A 505 13.78 2.82 -32.67
C ASN A 505 15.05 1.96 -32.66
N ILE A 506 16.05 2.44 -33.38
CA ILE A 506 17.45 2.03 -33.21
C ILE A 506 18.26 3.30 -32.92
N ALA A 507 18.80 3.42 -31.70
CA ALA A 507 19.83 4.41 -31.39
C ALA A 507 21.21 3.92 -31.86
N MET A 508 22.14 4.86 -32.07
CA MET A 508 23.51 4.59 -32.46
C MET A 508 24.48 5.14 -31.42
N GLY A 509 25.35 4.27 -30.92
CA GLY A 509 26.32 4.56 -29.89
C GLY A 509 25.68 4.89 -28.55
N GLY A 510 26.02 6.03 -27.97
CA GLY A 510 25.54 6.43 -26.66
C GLY A 510 26.06 5.56 -25.51
N THR A 511 25.52 5.82 -24.33
CA THR A 511 25.92 5.18 -23.06
C THR A 511 25.73 3.65 -23.08
N PHE A 512 24.73 3.15 -23.80
CA PHE A 512 24.42 1.72 -23.88
C PHE A 512 24.98 1.03 -25.14
N GLY A 513 24.74 1.60 -26.32
CA GLY A 513 25.22 1.06 -27.60
C GLY A 513 26.74 1.12 -27.77
N GLY A 514 27.41 2.05 -27.09
CA GLY A 514 28.86 2.16 -27.00
C GLY A 514 29.55 2.62 -28.29
N SER A 515 30.78 2.16 -28.54
CA SER A 515 31.53 2.59 -29.73
C SER A 515 31.01 1.96 -31.01
N VAL A 516 30.89 2.78 -32.08
CA VAL A 516 30.49 2.33 -33.41
C VAL A 516 31.74 2.11 -34.28
N PRO A 517 32.03 0.89 -34.76
CA PRO A 517 33.20 0.63 -35.60
C PRO A 517 33.17 1.42 -36.92
N ASP A 518 34.33 1.86 -37.40
CA ASP A 518 34.46 2.58 -38.69
C ASP A 518 33.91 1.78 -39.88
N SER A 519 33.98 0.44 -39.80
CA SER A 519 33.44 -0.49 -40.79
C SER A 519 31.90 -0.61 -40.78
N PHE A 520 31.21 0.03 -39.83
CA PHE A 520 29.74 0.04 -39.81
C PHE A 520 29.22 0.81 -41.03
N VAL A 521 28.38 0.15 -41.83
CA VAL A 521 27.68 0.74 -42.98
C VAL A 521 26.19 0.92 -42.65
N SER A 522 25.51 -0.17 -42.32
CA SER A 522 24.11 -0.17 -41.89
C SER A 522 23.77 -1.42 -41.09
N ASP A 523 22.69 -1.36 -40.31
CA ASP A 523 22.04 -2.53 -39.70
C ASP A 523 20.52 -2.31 -39.56
N ILE A 524 19.75 -3.38 -39.37
CA ILE A 524 18.29 -3.35 -39.48
C ILE A 524 17.63 -4.04 -38.30
N MET A 525 16.59 -3.42 -37.75
CA MET A 525 15.57 -4.09 -36.95
C MET A 525 14.36 -4.36 -37.84
N GLU A 526 13.96 -5.62 -37.93
CA GLU A 526 12.75 -6.03 -38.65
C GLU A 526 11.65 -6.35 -37.64
N VAL A 527 10.46 -5.78 -37.80
CA VAL A 527 9.29 -6.03 -36.97
C VAL A 527 8.19 -6.60 -37.83
N ASP A 528 7.75 -7.81 -37.49
CA ASP A 528 6.70 -8.56 -38.19
C ASP A 528 5.31 -8.07 -37.79
N TYR A 529 5.08 -7.89 -36.49
CA TYR A 529 3.85 -7.29 -35.98
C TYR A 529 4.06 -6.63 -34.61
N VAL A 530 3.11 -5.76 -34.27
CA VAL A 530 2.83 -5.30 -32.90
C VAL A 530 1.37 -5.60 -32.60
N ARG A 531 1.09 -6.26 -31.47
CA ARG A 531 -0.27 -6.57 -31.02
C ARG A 531 -0.45 -6.19 -29.56
N VAL A 532 -1.61 -5.61 -29.25
CA VAL A 532 -1.98 -5.22 -27.88
C VAL A 532 -3.31 -5.88 -27.52
N TYR A 533 -3.33 -6.53 -26.37
CA TYR A 533 -4.46 -7.29 -25.84
C TYR A 533 -4.90 -6.73 -24.48
N GLN A 534 -6.20 -6.79 -24.19
CA GLN A 534 -6.79 -6.52 -22.89
C GLN A 534 -7.78 -7.62 -22.49
#